data_AF-A0A6I0SK73-F1
#
_entry.id   AF-A0A6I0SK73-F1
#
_cell.length_a   1.000
_cell.length_b   1.000
_cell.length_c   1.000
_cell.angle_alpha   90.00
_cell.angle_beta   90.00
_cell.angle_gamma   90.00
#
_symmetry.space_group_name_H-M   'P 1'
#
loop_
_entity.id
_entity.type
_entity.pdbx_description
1 polymer ?
#
loop_
_entity_poly.entity_id
_entity_poly.type
_entity_poly.pdbx_seq_one_letter_code
_entity_poly.pdbx_strand_id
1 'polypeptide(L)'
;MLTIYDRNGNKRADIAPDDSSTQQKEVQGDNVLSLSFSHYEHIVLDVNDYTDYLGERYRLTERYTPKQVNEGEWDYDLKLYGVESLIKRFLVLETTDGDTNPLFTLTATPREHVAMVVKAINDGMGHITDWKVGTVEGAELITIDYEGMYCDEALKAIAEKAGGKVEWWIEGQTVNVCRCEHGEEIALGYGKGLTSLERDTGNTAKFYTRLFPVGSTRNIDAEKYGSPRLMLPGGKKYIEQGVDEYGIHDHYEQEAFSDIYPHRVGTVSSVRSEEVTDDEGNKFTVYYFRDGELNFDPNLYELAGETKRVSFQTGDLAGLGESDDHYFEVNYDSAAREFELITIWPYDDDTQLPGGRLVPRAGDTYILWNIRMP
;
A
#
# COMPACT_ATOMS: atom_id res chain seq x y z
N MET A 1 25.81 16.07 29.88
CA MET A 1 27.02 15.30 29.52
C MET A 1 26.56 13.97 28.98
N LEU A 2 27.04 13.56 27.81
CA LEU A 2 26.74 12.28 27.17
C LEU A 2 28.05 11.48 27.03
N THR A 3 27.95 10.15 26.95
CA THR A 3 29.11 9.29 26.74
C THR A 3 28.98 8.59 25.40
N ILE A 4 30.00 8.73 24.56
CA ILE A 4 30.12 7.98 23.30
C ILE A 4 30.83 6.67 23.60
N TYR A 5 30.29 5.57 23.05
CA TYR A 5 30.83 4.22 23.13
C TYR A 5 31.21 3.71 21.75
N ASP A 6 32.19 2.83 21.69
CA ASP A 6 32.46 2.03 20.51
C ASP A 6 31.37 0.95 20.33
N ARG A 7 31.36 0.29 19.17
CA ARG A 7 30.42 -0.81 18.89
C ARG A 7 30.41 -1.97 19.90
N ASN A 8 31.49 -2.13 20.67
CA ASN A 8 31.64 -3.20 21.67
C ASN A 8 31.25 -2.73 23.08
N GLY A 9 30.84 -1.46 23.23
CA GLY A 9 30.47 -0.86 24.51
C GLY A 9 31.64 -0.28 25.30
N ASN A 10 32.84 -0.18 24.72
CA ASN A 10 33.94 0.52 25.37
C ASN A 10 33.75 2.03 25.22
N LYS A 11 34.02 2.78 26.28
CA LYS A 11 33.92 4.24 26.25
C LYS A 11 34.96 4.84 25.29
N ARG A 12 34.50 5.70 24.38
CA ARG A 12 35.32 6.58 23.52
C ARG A 12 35.63 7.89 24.23
N ALA A 13 34.60 8.62 24.66
CA ALA A 13 34.73 9.94 25.28
C ALA A 13 33.47 10.32 26.06
N ASP A 14 33.61 11.21 27.04
CA ASP A 14 32.49 11.99 27.55
C ASP A 14 32.45 13.34 26.83
N ILE A 15 31.28 13.75 26.40
CA ILE A 15 31.06 14.97 25.65
C ILE A 15 30.05 15.87 26.38
N ALA A 16 30.20 17.17 26.16
CA ALA A 16 29.23 18.18 26.54
C ALA A 16 28.64 18.79 25.26
N PRO A 17 27.52 18.25 24.76
CA PRO A 17 26.82 18.84 23.62
C PRO A 17 26.42 20.27 23.93
N ASP A 18 26.52 21.15 22.94
CA ASP A 18 26.06 22.53 23.03
C ASP A 18 24.55 22.66 22.70
N ASP A 19 24.03 23.88 22.88
CA ASP A 19 22.61 24.21 22.73
C ASP A 19 22.06 24.09 21.29
N SER A 20 22.93 23.87 20.29
CA SER A 20 22.52 23.59 18.91
C SER A 20 22.20 22.12 18.66
N SER A 21 22.50 21.24 19.63
CA SER A 21 22.20 19.81 19.55
C SER A 21 20.69 19.56 19.62
N THR A 22 20.19 18.67 18.77
CA THR A 22 18.74 18.40 18.63
C THR A 22 18.43 16.92 18.55
N GLN A 23 17.21 16.56 18.93
CA GLN A 23 16.60 15.26 18.64
C GLN A 23 15.37 15.51 17.76
N GLN A 24 15.33 14.87 16.59
CA GLN A 24 14.17 14.84 15.71
C GLN A 24 13.63 13.42 15.66
N LYS A 25 12.41 13.23 16.16
CA LYS A 25 11.74 11.93 16.20
C LYS A 25 10.37 12.05 15.57
N GLU A 26 10.14 11.31 14.50
CA GLU A 26 8.92 11.34 13.71
C GLU A 26 8.13 10.05 13.89
N VAL A 27 6.80 10.16 13.90
CA VAL A 27 5.91 9.00 13.70
C VAL A 27 5.98 8.62 12.22
N GLN A 28 6.11 7.33 11.91
CA GLN A 28 6.35 6.81 10.56
C GLN A 28 7.61 7.36 9.87
N GLY A 29 8.61 7.81 10.64
CA GLY A 29 9.75 8.52 10.08
C GLY A 29 11.05 8.25 10.81
N ASP A 30 11.96 9.22 10.70
CA ASP A 30 13.29 9.11 11.25
C ASP A 30 13.35 9.44 12.76
N ASN A 31 14.35 8.86 13.42
CA ASN A 31 14.75 9.18 14.78
C ASN A 31 16.24 9.54 14.78
N VAL A 32 16.55 10.83 14.76
CA VAL A 32 17.91 11.36 14.58
C VAL A 32 18.31 12.21 15.77
N LEU A 33 19.49 11.93 16.31
CA LEU A 33 20.16 12.73 17.32
C LEU A 33 21.33 13.47 16.67
N SER A 34 21.23 14.80 16.59
CA SER A 34 22.29 15.68 16.10
C SER A 34 23.04 16.29 17.27
N LEU A 35 24.35 16.05 17.37
CA LEU A 35 25.19 16.50 18.49
C LEU A 35 26.32 17.40 18.00
N SER A 36 26.32 18.65 18.47
CA SER A 36 27.40 19.62 18.24
C SER A 36 28.20 19.80 19.52
N PHE A 37 29.53 19.70 19.45
CA PHE A 37 30.42 19.93 20.59
C PHE A 37 31.86 20.16 20.16
N SER A 38 32.66 20.76 21.04
CA SER A 38 34.12 20.83 20.91
C SER A 38 34.80 19.92 21.95
N HIS A 39 35.93 19.33 21.58
CA HIS A 39 36.73 18.48 22.46
C HIS A 39 38.22 18.84 22.39
N TYR A 40 38.92 18.69 23.52
CA TYR A 40 40.33 19.11 23.62
C TYR A 40 41.31 18.12 22.97
N GLU A 41 40.89 16.87 22.81
CA GLU A 41 41.62 15.79 22.14
C GLU A 41 40.86 15.27 20.92
N HIS A 42 41.59 14.74 19.95
CA HIS A 42 41.02 14.07 18.79
C HIS A 42 40.38 12.73 19.18
N ILE A 43 39.04 12.70 19.15
CA ILE A 43 38.23 11.48 19.30
C ILE A 43 38.07 10.82 17.92
N VAL A 44 38.54 9.58 17.80
CA VAL A 44 38.33 8.74 16.62
C VAL A 44 36.98 8.04 16.76
N LEU A 45 36.09 8.28 15.78
CA LEU A 45 34.74 7.73 15.74
C LEU A 45 34.57 6.83 14.52
N ASP A 46 34.05 5.63 14.73
CA ASP A 46 33.81 4.63 13.70
C ASP A 46 32.30 4.37 13.48
N VAL A 47 31.97 3.75 12.36
CA VAL A 47 30.61 3.24 12.09
C VAL A 47 30.19 2.29 13.22
N ASN A 48 28.95 2.44 13.69
CA ASN A 48 28.32 1.76 14.82
C ASN A 48 28.79 2.19 16.22
N ASP A 49 29.70 3.18 16.34
CA ASP A 49 29.85 3.88 17.61
C ASP A 49 28.52 4.56 17.97
N TYR A 50 28.21 4.66 19.26
CA TYR A 50 26.87 4.99 19.71
C TYR A 50 26.86 5.83 20.99
N THR A 51 25.72 6.46 21.24
CA THR A 51 25.39 7.08 22.53
C THR A 51 23.96 6.67 22.92
N ASP A 52 23.68 6.66 24.21
CA ASP A 52 22.35 6.41 24.74
C ASP A 52 21.76 7.75 25.24
N TYR A 53 20.59 8.13 24.76
CA TYR A 53 19.91 9.39 25.08
C TYR A 53 18.43 9.14 25.33
N LEU A 54 17.91 9.60 26.47
CA LEU A 54 16.51 9.43 26.90
C LEU A 54 15.99 7.98 26.82
N GLY A 55 16.85 7.01 27.09
CA GLY A 55 16.51 5.57 27.08
C GLY A 55 16.61 4.90 25.71
N GLU A 56 17.02 5.63 24.66
CA GLU A 56 17.18 5.12 23.30
C GLU A 56 18.64 5.15 22.85
N ARG A 57 19.01 4.22 21.97
CA ARG A 57 20.37 4.11 21.43
C ARG A 57 20.46 4.69 20.03
N TYR A 58 21.40 5.61 19.84
CA TYR A 58 21.69 6.27 18.57
C TYR A 58 23.07 5.89 18.05
N ARG A 59 23.17 5.47 16.79
CA ARG A 59 24.42 4.95 16.18
C ARG A 59 24.91 5.80 15.03
N LEU A 60 26.22 5.93 14.88
CA LEU A 60 26.83 6.43 13.66
C LEU A 60 26.68 5.40 12.53
N THR A 61 26.14 5.83 11.39
CA THR A 61 25.98 5.01 10.19
C THR A 61 27.12 5.19 9.20
N GLU A 62 27.88 6.27 9.32
CA GLU A 62 29.00 6.63 8.46
C GLU A 62 30.24 6.96 9.29
N ARG A 63 31.42 6.91 8.65
CA ARG A 63 32.67 7.34 9.31
C ARG A 63 32.66 8.85 9.47
N TYR A 64 33.01 9.33 10.65
CA TYR A 64 33.04 10.75 10.94
C TYR A 64 34.46 11.31 10.88
N THR A 65 34.63 12.51 10.31
CA THR A 65 35.90 13.23 10.30
C THR A 65 35.71 14.59 10.99
N PRO A 66 36.26 14.79 12.21
CA PRO A 66 36.12 16.04 12.92
C PRO A 66 36.96 17.16 12.29
N LYS A 67 36.60 18.40 12.62
CA LYS A 67 37.35 19.59 12.20
C LYS A 67 38.35 19.97 13.28
N GLN A 68 39.65 19.94 12.95
CA GLN A 68 40.67 20.51 13.83
C GLN A 68 40.61 22.04 13.78
N VAL A 69 40.35 22.69 14.92
CA VAL A 69 40.37 24.16 15.03
C VAL A 69 41.78 24.64 15.32
N ASN A 70 42.45 23.99 16.27
CA ASN A 70 43.85 24.21 16.64
C ASN A 70 44.44 22.93 17.29
N GLU A 71 45.65 23.00 17.85
CA GLU A 71 46.33 21.82 18.43
C GLU A 71 45.58 21.20 19.63
N GLY A 72 44.75 21.97 20.33
CA GLY A 72 44.03 21.53 21.52
C GLY A 72 42.51 21.65 21.42
N GLU A 73 41.96 21.74 20.21
CA GLU A 73 40.52 21.93 20.00
C GLU A 73 40.05 21.32 18.67
N TRP A 74 39.02 20.50 18.78
CA TRP A 74 38.39 19.76 17.69
C TRP A 74 36.88 19.96 17.76
N ASP A 75 36.27 20.38 16.66
CA ASP A 75 34.83 20.53 16.54
C ASP A 75 34.18 19.29 15.93
N TYR A 76 33.03 18.94 16.48
CA TYR A 76 32.19 17.81 16.10
C TYR A 76 30.75 18.29 15.82
N ASP A 77 30.15 17.72 14.79
CA ASP A 77 28.75 17.82 14.37
C ASP A 77 28.34 16.41 13.92
N LEU A 78 27.81 15.64 14.85
CA LEU A 78 27.47 14.24 14.65
C LEU A 78 25.99 14.08 14.32
N LYS A 79 25.68 13.22 13.35
CA LYS A 79 24.32 12.69 13.13
C LYS A 79 24.30 11.22 13.50
N LEU A 80 23.55 10.88 14.54
CA LEU A 80 23.36 9.51 15.01
C LEU A 80 21.90 9.08 14.82
N TYR A 81 21.71 7.81 14.50
CA TYR A 81 20.41 7.27 14.08
C TYR A 81 19.88 6.25 15.08
N GLY A 82 18.62 6.44 15.48
CA GLY A 82 17.83 5.53 16.31
C GLY A 82 17.39 4.29 15.52
N VAL A 83 16.77 3.35 16.21
CA VAL A 83 16.37 2.06 15.64
C VAL A 83 15.38 2.21 14.48
N GLU A 84 14.52 3.23 14.53
CA GLU A 84 13.51 3.55 13.51
C GLU A 84 14.16 3.93 12.17
N SER A 85 15.27 4.68 12.21
CA SER A 85 16.00 5.04 10.99
C SER A 85 16.85 3.89 10.44
N LEU A 86 17.25 2.93 11.28
CA LEU A 86 18.14 1.84 10.86
C LEU A 86 17.43 0.77 10.02
N ILE A 87 16.10 0.62 10.14
CA ILE A 87 15.36 -0.39 9.36
C ILE A 87 15.36 -0.07 7.85
N LYS A 88 15.52 1.21 7.48
CA LYS A 88 15.58 1.70 6.10
C LYS A 88 16.73 1.13 5.27
N ARG A 89 17.64 0.38 5.90
CA ARG A 89 18.78 -0.27 5.26
C ARG A 89 18.43 -1.63 4.65
N PHE A 90 17.28 -2.19 5.00
CA PHE A 90 16.96 -3.58 4.70
C PHE A 90 15.78 -3.67 3.74
N LEU A 91 15.97 -4.42 2.66
CA LEU A 91 14.89 -4.79 1.75
C LEU A 91 14.00 -5.84 2.40
N VAL A 92 12.71 -5.80 2.09
CA VAL A 92 11.83 -6.95 2.33
C VAL A 92 12.11 -7.98 1.25
N LEU A 93 12.40 -9.21 1.65
CA LEU A 93 12.82 -10.28 0.75
C LEU A 93 11.90 -11.49 0.95
N GLU A 94 11.40 -12.04 -0.15
CA GLU A 94 10.87 -13.39 -0.13
C GLU A 94 12.05 -14.36 -0.01
N THR A 95 11.96 -15.28 0.94
CA THR A 95 13.00 -16.31 1.14
C THR A 95 12.45 -17.73 1.06
N THR A 96 11.26 -17.91 0.47
CA THR A 96 10.64 -19.23 0.29
C THR A 96 11.52 -20.05 -0.65
N ASP A 97 11.63 -21.35 -0.41
CA ASP A 97 12.41 -22.29 -1.25
C ASP A 97 13.91 -21.98 -1.42
N GLY A 98 14.47 -21.12 -0.57
CA GLY A 98 15.89 -20.77 -0.58
C GLY A 98 16.28 -19.77 -1.67
N ASP A 99 15.32 -19.25 -2.43
CA ASP A 99 15.52 -18.12 -3.33
C ASP A 99 15.35 -16.81 -2.56
N THR A 100 16.18 -15.81 -2.84
CA THR A 100 16.12 -14.50 -2.18
C THR A 100 15.71 -13.46 -3.19
N ASN A 101 14.42 -13.12 -3.19
CA ASN A 101 13.84 -12.29 -4.24
C ASN A 101 13.25 -10.98 -3.67
N PRO A 102 13.70 -9.80 -4.15
CA PRO A 102 13.08 -8.52 -3.83
C PRO A 102 11.87 -8.18 -4.71
N LEU A 103 11.44 -9.08 -5.60
CA LEU A 103 10.37 -8.87 -6.58
C LEU A 103 9.26 -9.91 -6.37
N PHE A 104 8.25 -9.57 -5.57
CA PHE A 104 7.13 -10.46 -5.29
C PHE A 104 5.90 -9.68 -4.86
N THR A 105 4.72 -10.27 -5.08
CA THR A 105 3.45 -9.76 -4.57
C THR A 105 2.94 -10.73 -3.51
N LEU A 106 2.46 -10.19 -2.39
CA LEU A 106 1.86 -10.99 -1.32
C LEU A 106 0.45 -10.52 -1.04
N THR A 107 -0.48 -11.47 -0.94
CA THR A 107 -1.83 -11.24 -0.41
C THR A 107 -1.95 -11.96 0.93
N ALA A 108 -1.95 -11.21 2.02
CA ALA A 108 -1.97 -11.76 3.38
C ALA A 108 -2.64 -10.80 4.37
N THR A 109 -2.82 -11.23 5.62
CA THR A 109 -3.30 -10.31 6.66
C THR A 109 -2.21 -9.28 7.01
N PRO A 110 -2.57 -8.04 7.44
CA PRO A 110 -1.58 -7.04 7.83
C PRO A 110 -0.55 -7.55 8.83
N ARG A 111 -0.98 -8.42 9.77
CA ARG A 111 -0.08 -9.05 10.75
C ARG A 111 0.98 -9.95 10.10
N GLU A 112 0.61 -10.73 9.08
CA GLU A 112 1.54 -11.59 8.33
C GLU A 112 2.54 -10.74 7.53
N HIS A 113 2.07 -9.64 6.92
CA HIS A 113 2.96 -8.67 6.27
C HIS A 113 3.98 -8.07 7.26
N VAL A 114 3.55 -7.62 8.44
CA VAL A 114 4.47 -7.09 9.46
C VAL A 114 5.46 -8.15 9.95
N ALA A 115 5.03 -9.42 10.07
CA ALA A 115 5.92 -10.51 10.43
C ALA A 115 7.04 -10.72 9.40
N MET A 116 6.74 -10.56 8.11
CA MET A 116 7.73 -10.61 7.04
C MET A 116 8.73 -9.46 7.15
N VAL A 117 8.26 -8.24 7.41
CA VAL A 117 9.15 -7.08 7.62
C VAL A 117 10.04 -7.27 8.84
N VAL A 118 9.49 -7.71 9.97
CA VAL A 118 10.26 -7.99 11.20
C VAL A 118 11.33 -9.04 10.95
N LYS A 119 11.02 -10.08 10.16
CA LYS A 119 12.00 -11.09 9.76
C LYS A 119 13.14 -10.46 8.94
N ALA A 120 12.81 -9.65 7.93
CA ALA A 120 13.81 -8.96 7.11
C ALA A 120 14.73 -8.05 7.95
N ILE A 121 14.18 -7.33 8.94
CA ILE A 121 14.97 -6.51 9.87
C ILE A 121 15.92 -7.38 10.71
N ASN A 122 15.42 -8.49 11.27
CA ASN A 122 16.20 -9.43 12.07
C ASN A 122 17.36 -10.05 11.26
N ASP A 123 17.08 -10.48 10.03
CA ASP A 123 18.09 -11.01 9.11
C ASP A 123 19.13 -9.94 8.75
N GLY A 124 18.67 -8.74 8.38
CA GLY A 124 19.53 -7.60 8.06
C GLY A 124 20.42 -7.12 9.21
N MET A 125 19.97 -7.26 10.46
CA MET A 125 20.74 -6.95 11.66
C MET A 125 21.69 -8.08 12.10
N GLY A 126 21.99 -9.04 11.22
CA GLY A 126 22.94 -10.11 11.49
C GLY A 126 22.28 -11.39 12.00
N HIS A 127 21.09 -11.71 11.47
CA HIS A 127 20.29 -12.89 11.84
C HIS A 127 20.01 -12.98 13.34
N ILE A 128 19.65 -11.84 13.94
CA ILE A 128 19.19 -11.77 15.33
C ILE A 128 17.70 -12.15 15.43
N THR A 129 17.14 -12.20 16.64
CA THR A 129 15.71 -12.52 16.87
C THR A 129 15.04 -11.54 17.82
N ASP A 130 15.68 -10.39 18.04
CA ASP A 130 15.26 -9.41 19.04
C ASP A 130 14.04 -8.61 18.58
N TRP A 131 13.89 -8.42 17.26
CA TRP A 131 12.74 -7.70 16.70
C TRP A 131 11.48 -8.55 16.69
N LYS A 132 10.34 -7.94 17.06
CA LYS A 132 9.06 -8.62 17.25
C LYS A 132 7.91 -7.85 16.63
N VAL A 133 6.89 -8.59 16.22
CA VAL A 133 5.58 -8.04 15.82
C VAL A 133 4.80 -7.65 17.07
N GLY A 134 4.41 -6.39 17.17
CA GLY A 134 3.54 -5.86 18.21
C GLY A 134 2.07 -5.91 17.83
N THR A 135 1.37 -4.81 18.13
CA THR A 135 -0.04 -4.60 17.76
C THR A 135 -0.14 -4.27 16.28
N VAL A 136 -1.03 -4.96 15.58
CA VAL A 136 -1.31 -4.73 14.16
C VAL A 136 -2.82 -4.66 13.98
N GLU A 137 -3.31 -3.52 13.47
CA GLU A 137 -4.72 -3.32 13.12
C GLU A 137 -5.02 -3.84 11.70
N GLY A 138 -6.27 -4.29 11.50
CA GLY A 138 -6.74 -4.90 10.25
C GLY A 138 -6.69 -6.43 10.29
N ALA A 139 -7.78 -7.06 9.82
CA ALA A 139 -7.93 -8.51 9.76
C ALA A 139 -8.22 -9.02 8.34
N GLU A 140 -8.59 -8.13 7.43
CA GLU A 140 -8.86 -8.45 6.02
C GLU A 140 -7.54 -8.66 5.26
N LEU A 141 -7.58 -9.49 4.22
CA LEU A 141 -6.43 -9.70 3.36
C LEU A 141 -6.14 -8.42 2.56
N ILE A 142 -4.89 -8.01 2.55
CA ILE A 142 -4.39 -6.91 1.72
C ILE A 142 -3.37 -7.45 0.73
N THR A 143 -3.30 -6.84 -0.45
CA THR A 143 -2.30 -7.17 -1.46
C THR A 143 -1.28 -6.04 -1.55
N ILE A 144 0.00 -6.39 -1.41
CA ILE A 144 1.14 -5.47 -1.55
C ILE A 144 2.12 -6.07 -2.55
N ASP A 145 2.51 -5.25 -3.52
CA ASP A 145 3.65 -5.49 -4.38
C ASP A 145 4.91 -4.96 -3.68
N TYR A 146 5.89 -5.83 -3.44
CA TYR A 146 7.10 -5.55 -2.67
C TYR A 146 8.31 -5.20 -3.55
N GLU A 147 8.13 -5.02 -4.86
CA GLU A 147 9.21 -4.71 -5.79
C GLU A 147 10.17 -3.63 -5.24
N GLY A 148 11.36 -4.08 -4.81
CA GLY A 148 12.44 -3.22 -4.32
C GLY A 148 12.14 -2.45 -3.03
N MET A 149 11.10 -2.81 -2.27
CA MET A 149 10.68 -2.06 -1.07
C MET A 149 11.62 -2.26 0.12
N TYR A 150 12.01 -1.15 0.75
CA TYR A 150 12.67 -1.16 2.05
C TYR A 150 11.67 -1.39 3.20
N CYS A 151 12.17 -1.81 4.36
CA CYS A 151 11.32 -2.17 5.49
C CYS A 151 10.41 -1.03 5.97
N ASP A 152 10.85 0.24 5.93
CA ASP A 152 10.02 1.39 6.29
C ASP A 152 8.95 1.69 5.24
N GLU A 153 9.29 1.58 3.96
CA GLU A 153 8.34 1.72 2.84
C GLU A 153 7.25 0.64 2.91
N ALA A 154 7.64 -0.59 3.20
CA ALA A 154 6.73 -1.70 3.43
C ALA A 154 5.79 -1.44 4.61
N LEU A 155 6.30 -0.97 5.76
CA LEU A 155 5.45 -0.64 6.92
C LEU A 155 4.47 0.48 6.61
N LYS A 156 4.91 1.48 5.83
CA LYS A 156 4.03 2.54 5.34
C LYS A 156 2.92 1.99 4.45
N ALA A 157 3.25 1.16 3.47
CA ALA A 157 2.26 0.53 2.58
C ALA A 157 1.25 -0.34 3.36
N ILE A 158 1.72 -1.10 4.36
CA ILE A 158 0.85 -1.91 5.22
C ILE A 158 -0.11 -1.01 6.01
N ALA A 159 0.38 0.07 6.62
CA ALA A 159 -0.44 1.01 7.38
C ALA A 159 -1.50 1.69 6.48
N GLU A 160 -1.12 2.12 5.28
CA GLU A 160 -2.04 2.73 4.30
C GLU A 160 -3.14 1.75 3.85
N LYS A 161 -2.78 0.49 3.58
CA LYS A 161 -3.74 -0.55 3.16
C LYS A 161 -4.62 -1.06 4.30
N ALA A 162 -4.14 -1.07 5.54
CA ALA A 162 -4.97 -1.40 6.71
C ALA A 162 -6.08 -0.36 6.95
N GLY A 163 -5.92 0.86 6.42
CA GLY A 163 -6.93 1.91 6.40
C GLY A 163 -7.08 2.66 7.73
N GLY A 164 -7.97 3.65 7.76
CA GLY A 164 -8.27 4.42 8.98
C GLY A 164 -7.15 5.39 9.39
N LYS A 165 -6.91 5.51 10.71
CA LYS A 165 -5.84 6.35 11.31
C LYS A 165 -4.65 5.48 11.77
N VAL A 166 -4.37 4.42 11.02
CA VAL A 166 -3.30 3.47 11.34
C VAL A 166 -1.96 4.07 10.96
N GLU A 167 -0.97 3.87 11.83
CA GLU A 167 0.39 4.36 11.66
C GLU A 167 1.37 3.23 11.98
N TRP A 168 2.61 3.32 11.51
CA TRP A 168 3.67 2.44 12.01
C TRP A 168 4.58 3.19 12.98
N TRP A 169 4.98 2.51 14.04
CA TRP A 169 5.88 3.04 15.06
C TRP A 169 6.60 1.89 15.77
N ILE A 170 7.74 2.20 16.39
CA ILE A 170 8.59 1.21 17.06
C ILE A 170 8.72 1.58 18.54
N GLU A 171 8.60 0.57 19.39
CA GLU A 171 8.94 0.65 20.81
C GLU A 171 10.06 -0.35 21.11
N GLY A 172 11.27 0.16 21.33
CA GLY A 172 12.47 -0.66 21.45
C GLY A 172 12.74 -1.43 20.16
N GLN A 173 12.40 -2.71 20.11
CA GLN A 173 12.50 -3.55 18.90
C GLN A 173 11.16 -4.20 18.55
N THR A 174 10.05 -3.62 19.02
CA THR A 174 8.70 -4.08 18.70
C THR A 174 8.10 -3.17 17.64
N VAL A 175 7.72 -3.73 16.49
CA VAL A 175 7.07 -3.02 15.39
C VAL A 175 5.57 -3.06 15.59
N ASN A 176 4.94 -1.89 15.69
CA ASN A 176 3.49 -1.73 15.77
C ASN A 176 2.97 -1.10 14.48
N VAL A 177 1.79 -1.55 14.03
CA VAL A 177 1.03 -0.97 12.91
C VAL A 177 -0.39 -0.74 13.40
N CYS A 178 -0.58 0.35 14.12
CA CYS A 178 -1.83 0.78 14.74
C CYS A 178 -1.74 2.28 15.01
N ARG A 179 -2.80 2.88 15.54
CA ARG A 179 -2.72 4.29 15.96
C ARG A 179 -1.60 4.49 17.00
N CYS A 180 -0.76 5.52 16.81
CA CYS A 180 0.30 5.85 17.76
C CYS A 180 -0.23 6.88 18.79
N GLU A 181 -0.60 6.42 19.98
CA GLU A 181 -1.06 7.29 21.07
C GLU A 181 -0.31 6.97 22.37
N HIS A 182 0.21 8.02 23.01
CA HIS A 182 0.92 7.90 24.28
C HIS A 182 0.40 8.92 25.28
N GLY A 183 0.37 8.52 26.56
CA GLY A 183 0.12 9.43 27.67
C GLY A 183 -1.33 9.92 27.78
N GLU A 184 -1.49 11.06 28.48
CA GLU A 184 -2.77 11.71 28.70
C GLU A 184 -3.03 12.80 27.65
N GLU A 185 -4.29 13.05 27.33
CA GLU A 185 -4.68 14.15 26.46
C GLU A 185 -4.32 15.50 27.11
N ILE A 186 -3.52 16.31 26.41
CA ILE A 186 -3.13 17.65 26.87
C ILE A 186 -3.83 18.71 26.01
N ALA A 187 -4.64 19.54 26.66
CA ALA A 187 -5.28 20.67 26.00
C ALA A 187 -4.28 21.83 25.80
N LEU A 188 -3.87 22.07 24.56
CA LEU A 188 -3.03 23.21 24.18
C LEU A 188 -3.87 24.47 23.95
N GLY A 189 -3.42 25.61 24.48
CA GLY A 189 -4.06 26.91 24.27
C GLY A 189 -3.22 28.07 24.80
N TYR A 190 -3.51 29.29 24.34
CA TYR A 190 -2.86 30.50 24.86
C TYR A 190 -3.08 30.62 26.37
N GLY A 191 -2.00 30.84 27.13
CA GLY A 191 -2.04 30.82 28.59
C GLY A 191 -2.06 29.43 29.22
N LYS A 192 -1.99 28.36 28.42
CA LYS A 192 -1.89 26.95 28.82
C LYS A 192 -0.70 26.23 28.17
N GLY A 193 0.40 26.95 27.96
CA GLY A 193 1.65 26.39 27.40
C GLY A 193 1.86 26.63 25.91
N LEU A 194 0.83 27.08 25.15
CA LEU A 194 1.01 27.47 23.75
C LEU A 194 1.69 28.85 23.68
N THR A 195 2.87 28.91 23.06
CA THR A 195 3.65 30.15 22.88
C THR A 195 3.41 30.79 21.51
N SER A 196 3.18 29.97 20.48
CA SER A 196 2.84 30.39 19.13
C SER A 196 2.00 29.32 18.43
N LEU A 197 1.11 29.75 17.53
CA LEU A 197 0.35 28.87 16.65
C LEU A 197 0.46 29.43 15.23
N GLU A 198 1.04 28.65 14.34
CA GLU A 198 1.03 28.94 12.90
C GLU A 198 0.18 27.88 12.22
N ARG A 199 -0.71 28.33 11.32
CA ARG A 199 -1.45 27.41 10.46
C ARG A 199 -0.63 27.22 9.20
N ASP A 200 -0.07 26.03 9.04
CA ASP A 200 0.51 25.66 7.77
C ASP A 200 -0.61 25.49 6.72
N THR A 201 -0.56 26.28 5.65
CA THR A 201 -1.44 26.14 4.48
C THR A 201 -0.89 25.16 3.45
N GLY A 202 0.21 24.47 3.76
CA GLY A 202 0.82 23.40 2.96
C GLY A 202 -0.01 22.12 2.84
N ASN A 203 -1.23 22.10 3.38
CA ASN A 203 -2.16 21.00 3.16
C ASN A 203 -2.44 20.86 1.65
N THR A 204 -1.94 19.77 1.07
CA THR A 204 -2.08 19.42 -0.34
C THR A 204 -3.51 19.00 -0.72
N ALA A 205 -4.38 18.75 0.28
CA ALA A 205 -5.80 18.61 0.04
C ALA A 205 -6.34 19.94 -0.50
N LYS A 206 -6.68 19.97 -1.79
CA LYS A 206 -7.24 21.15 -2.44
C LYS A 206 -8.45 21.61 -1.65
N PHE A 207 -8.43 22.85 -1.15
CA PHE A 207 -9.63 23.48 -0.60
C PHE A 207 -10.67 23.59 -1.72
N TYR A 208 -11.88 23.07 -1.47
CA TYR A 208 -13.00 23.20 -2.39
C TYR A 208 -14.31 23.40 -1.65
N THR A 209 -15.21 24.12 -2.30
CA THR A 209 -16.58 24.35 -1.82
C THR A 209 -17.61 23.79 -2.79
N ARG A 210 -17.17 23.34 -3.97
CA ARG A 210 -18.00 22.66 -4.97
C ARG A 210 -17.27 21.45 -5.55
N LEU A 211 -17.81 20.27 -5.28
CA LEU A 211 -17.28 18.98 -5.74
C LEU A 211 -18.04 18.52 -6.98
N PHE A 212 -17.30 18.15 -8.03
CA PHE A 212 -17.80 17.41 -9.19
C PHE A 212 -17.35 15.95 -9.07
N PRO A 213 -18.12 15.08 -8.38
CA PRO A 213 -17.80 13.66 -8.31
C PRO A 213 -18.28 12.98 -9.59
N VAL A 214 -17.39 12.26 -10.26
CA VAL A 214 -17.75 11.50 -11.47
C VAL A 214 -17.32 10.05 -11.33
N GLY A 215 -18.25 9.15 -11.61
CA GLY A 215 -17.97 7.72 -11.62
C GLY A 215 -17.24 7.26 -12.87
N SER A 216 -17.21 5.95 -13.05
CA SER A 216 -16.55 5.33 -14.20
C SER A 216 -17.39 5.39 -15.49
N THR A 217 -16.72 5.11 -16.61
CA THR A 217 -17.30 4.93 -17.95
C THR A 217 -17.80 3.50 -18.16
N ARG A 218 -17.44 2.56 -17.27
CA ARG A 218 -17.77 1.13 -17.40
C ARG A 218 -19.28 0.93 -17.52
N ASN A 219 -19.66 0.08 -18.46
CA ASN A 219 -21.05 -0.31 -18.72
C ASN A 219 -22.01 0.85 -19.05
N ILE A 220 -21.50 1.95 -19.59
CA ILE A 220 -22.29 3.13 -19.99
C ILE A 220 -22.26 3.32 -21.49
N ASP A 221 -23.46 3.38 -22.07
CA ASP A 221 -23.71 3.90 -23.40
C ASP A 221 -23.91 5.41 -23.31
N ALA A 222 -22.88 6.18 -23.69
CA ALA A 222 -22.86 7.62 -23.48
C ALA A 222 -24.00 8.35 -24.21
N GLU A 223 -24.37 7.89 -25.41
CA GLU A 223 -25.45 8.49 -26.20
C GLU A 223 -26.81 8.27 -25.54
N LYS A 224 -27.04 7.08 -24.99
CA LYS A 224 -28.31 6.73 -24.35
C LYS A 224 -28.43 7.24 -22.91
N TYR A 225 -27.32 7.22 -22.16
CA TYR A 225 -27.26 7.74 -20.79
C TYR A 225 -27.21 9.28 -20.76
N GLY A 226 -26.68 9.92 -21.80
CA GLY A 226 -26.54 11.38 -21.91
C GLY A 226 -25.27 11.94 -21.27
N SER A 227 -24.35 11.07 -20.84
CA SER A 227 -23.04 11.42 -20.27
C SER A 227 -22.05 10.28 -20.52
N PRO A 228 -20.76 10.55 -20.76
CA PRO A 228 -19.75 9.51 -20.91
C PRO A 228 -19.44 8.76 -19.60
N ARG A 229 -19.83 9.31 -18.44
CA ARG A 229 -19.53 8.78 -17.10
C ARG A 229 -20.76 8.79 -16.22
N LEU A 230 -20.78 7.90 -15.22
CA LEU A 230 -21.82 7.88 -14.21
C LEU A 230 -21.85 9.20 -13.44
N MET A 231 -23.04 9.82 -13.39
CA MET A 231 -23.28 11.10 -12.71
C MET A 231 -24.06 10.90 -11.41
N LEU A 232 -24.10 11.95 -10.58
CA LEU A 232 -24.94 11.95 -9.39
C LEU A 232 -26.42 11.70 -9.73
N PRO A 233 -27.19 11.09 -8.81
CA PRO A 233 -28.62 10.85 -9.00
C PRO A 233 -29.39 12.11 -9.39
N GLY A 234 -30.36 11.94 -10.30
CA GLY A 234 -31.20 13.03 -10.79
C GLY A 234 -30.50 14.02 -11.72
N GLY A 235 -29.32 13.66 -12.28
CA GLY A 235 -28.59 14.50 -13.23
C GLY A 235 -27.86 15.68 -12.57
N LYS A 236 -27.70 15.65 -11.24
CA LYS A 236 -26.87 16.63 -10.53
C LYS A 236 -25.43 16.54 -11.01
N LYS A 237 -24.77 17.69 -11.16
CA LYS A 237 -23.38 17.78 -11.63
C LYS A 237 -22.38 17.92 -10.49
N TYR A 238 -22.81 18.48 -9.37
CA TYR A 238 -21.95 18.81 -8.26
C TYR A 238 -22.71 18.83 -6.91
N ILE A 239 -21.93 18.87 -5.84
CA ILE A 239 -22.37 19.09 -4.46
C ILE A 239 -21.63 20.33 -3.95
N GLU A 240 -22.33 21.19 -3.21
CA GLU A 240 -21.77 22.43 -2.65
C GLU A 240 -21.82 22.42 -1.12
N GLN A 241 -20.76 22.93 -0.49
CA GLN A 241 -20.67 23.17 0.94
C GLN A 241 -19.83 24.42 1.22
N GLY A 242 -20.32 25.33 2.06
CA GLY A 242 -19.58 26.52 2.48
C GLY A 242 -19.43 27.61 1.39
N VAL A 243 -20.15 27.50 0.27
CA VAL A 243 -20.12 28.49 -0.82
C VAL A 243 -20.52 29.89 -0.34
N ASP A 244 -21.49 30.00 0.56
CA ASP A 244 -21.94 31.28 1.12
C ASP A 244 -20.84 32.02 1.91
N GLU A 245 -19.93 31.28 2.55
CA GLU A 245 -18.87 31.83 3.40
C GLU A 245 -17.57 32.06 2.64
N TYR A 246 -17.19 31.11 1.78
CA TYR A 246 -15.86 31.05 1.16
C TYR A 246 -15.85 31.32 -0.35
N GLY A 247 -17.02 31.47 -0.97
CA GLY A 247 -17.17 31.54 -2.42
C GLY A 247 -17.02 30.17 -3.09
N ILE A 248 -17.04 30.17 -4.42
CA ILE A 248 -16.97 28.93 -5.24
C ILE A 248 -15.51 28.57 -5.49
N HIS A 249 -15.13 27.35 -5.08
CA HIS A 249 -13.85 26.70 -5.36
C HIS A 249 -14.14 25.30 -5.89
N ASP A 250 -13.88 25.09 -7.19
CA ASP A 250 -14.21 23.86 -7.88
C ASP A 250 -13.16 22.77 -7.66
N HIS A 251 -13.61 21.56 -7.34
CA HIS A 251 -12.81 20.35 -7.37
C HIS A 251 -13.48 19.28 -8.21
N TYR A 252 -12.69 18.65 -9.06
CA TYR A 252 -13.10 17.50 -9.86
C TYR A 252 -12.48 16.26 -9.23
N GLU A 253 -13.32 15.27 -8.91
CA GLU A 253 -12.87 14.05 -8.27
C GLU A 253 -13.38 12.84 -9.05
N GLN A 254 -12.44 12.05 -9.55
CA GLN A 254 -12.70 10.85 -10.34
C GLN A 254 -12.08 9.62 -9.69
N GLU A 255 -10.88 9.75 -9.11
CA GLU A 255 -10.13 8.61 -8.56
C GLU A 255 -10.89 8.00 -7.39
N ALA A 256 -11.45 8.82 -6.51
CA ALA A 256 -12.26 8.33 -5.38
C ALA A 256 -13.57 7.63 -5.79
N PHE A 257 -13.97 7.70 -7.07
CA PHE A 257 -15.25 7.19 -7.57
C PHE A 257 -15.09 6.23 -8.76
N SER A 258 -13.88 5.79 -9.09
CA SER A 258 -13.59 4.93 -10.24
C SER A 258 -14.30 3.58 -10.18
N ASP A 259 -14.56 3.06 -8.97
CA ASP A 259 -15.24 1.78 -8.77
C ASP A 259 -16.76 1.89 -8.72
N ILE A 260 -17.31 3.09 -8.90
CA ILE A 260 -18.74 3.32 -8.98
C ILE A 260 -19.18 3.35 -10.45
N TYR A 261 -19.83 2.28 -10.88
CA TYR A 261 -20.38 2.11 -12.22
C TYR A 261 -21.64 1.23 -12.20
N PRO A 262 -22.52 1.33 -13.21
CA PRO A 262 -23.64 0.41 -13.35
C PRO A 262 -23.14 -1.03 -13.51
N HIS A 263 -23.53 -1.91 -12.60
CA HIS A 263 -23.21 -3.33 -12.72
C HIS A 263 -24.25 -4.21 -12.03
N ARG A 264 -24.23 -5.49 -12.39
CA ARG A 264 -24.95 -6.57 -11.72
C ARG A 264 -23.92 -7.60 -11.29
N VAL A 265 -24.01 -8.04 -10.04
CA VAL A 265 -23.33 -9.25 -9.57
C VAL A 265 -24.22 -10.44 -9.90
N GLY A 266 -23.83 -11.22 -10.90
CA GLY A 266 -24.49 -12.46 -11.29
C GLY A 266 -23.98 -13.66 -10.50
N THR A 267 -24.69 -14.78 -10.60
CA THR A 267 -24.31 -16.04 -9.95
C THR A 267 -24.33 -17.18 -10.97
N VAL A 268 -23.24 -17.94 -11.04
CA VAL A 268 -23.15 -19.12 -11.87
C VAL A 268 -24.08 -20.21 -11.32
N SER A 269 -25.00 -20.67 -12.15
CA SER A 269 -25.96 -21.74 -11.83
C SER A 269 -25.49 -23.12 -12.28
N SER A 270 -24.77 -23.20 -13.39
CA SER A 270 -24.23 -24.45 -13.92
C SER A 270 -23.05 -24.19 -14.85
N VAL A 271 -22.14 -25.16 -14.95
CA VAL A 271 -20.96 -25.11 -15.82
C VAL A 271 -20.90 -26.40 -16.64
N ARG A 272 -20.53 -26.27 -17.92
CA ARG A 272 -20.18 -27.39 -18.80
C ARG A 272 -18.88 -27.07 -19.52
N SER A 273 -18.24 -28.09 -20.09
CA SER A 273 -17.07 -27.93 -20.94
C SER A 273 -17.11 -28.87 -22.14
N GLU A 274 -16.33 -28.53 -23.17
CA GLU A 274 -16.10 -29.40 -24.32
C GLU A 274 -14.65 -29.32 -24.79
N GLU A 275 -14.13 -30.43 -25.30
CA GLU A 275 -12.79 -30.48 -25.90
C GLU A 275 -12.89 -30.02 -27.36
N VAL A 276 -12.17 -28.97 -27.71
CA VAL A 276 -12.09 -28.39 -29.05
C VAL A 276 -10.69 -28.60 -29.59
N THR A 277 -10.57 -28.71 -30.90
CA THR A 277 -9.28 -28.78 -31.61
C THR A 277 -9.12 -27.52 -32.43
N ASP A 278 -7.99 -26.83 -32.26
CA ASP A 278 -7.66 -25.64 -33.04
C ASP A 278 -7.26 -25.99 -34.49
N ASP A 279 -7.01 -24.96 -35.31
CA ASP A 279 -6.62 -25.11 -36.71
C ASP A 279 -5.24 -25.81 -36.89
N GLU A 280 -4.42 -25.85 -35.83
CA GLU A 280 -3.10 -26.49 -35.81
C GLU A 280 -3.15 -27.95 -35.32
N GLY A 281 -4.32 -28.41 -34.85
CA GLY A 281 -4.54 -29.76 -34.35
C GLY A 281 -4.33 -29.92 -32.84
N ASN A 282 -4.08 -28.83 -32.10
CA ASN A 282 -3.94 -28.86 -30.64
C ASN A 282 -5.32 -28.92 -29.98
N LYS A 283 -5.42 -29.71 -28.92
CA LYS A 283 -6.66 -29.88 -28.15
C LYS A 283 -6.64 -28.98 -26.93
N PHE A 284 -7.74 -28.27 -26.71
CA PHE A 284 -7.97 -27.46 -25.51
C PHE A 284 -9.42 -27.59 -25.05
N THR A 285 -9.69 -27.21 -23.80
CA THR A 285 -11.04 -27.31 -23.22
C THR A 285 -11.68 -25.94 -23.14
N VAL A 286 -12.84 -25.77 -23.79
CA VAL A 286 -13.67 -24.57 -23.69
C VAL A 286 -14.70 -24.75 -22.58
N TYR A 287 -14.88 -23.70 -21.76
CA TYR A 287 -15.81 -23.71 -20.65
C TYR A 287 -17.00 -22.78 -20.92
N TYR A 288 -18.18 -23.25 -20.53
CA TYR A 288 -19.43 -22.51 -20.63
C TYR A 288 -20.11 -22.47 -19.27
N PHE A 289 -20.74 -21.35 -18.95
CA PHE A 289 -21.52 -21.23 -17.73
C PHE A 289 -22.87 -20.57 -17.98
N ARG A 290 -23.83 -20.84 -17.10
CA ARG A 290 -25.18 -20.26 -17.13
C ARG A 290 -25.46 -19.49 -15.87
N ASP A 291 -26.21 -18.41 -15.99
CA ASP A 291 -26.81 -17.70 -14.85
C ASP A 291 -28.34 -17.85 -14.95
N GLY A 292 -28.92 -18.63 -14.03
CA GLY A 292 -30.35 -18.92 -14.02
C GLY A 292 -31.23 -17.71 -13.68
N GLU A 293 -30.66 -16.69 -13.05
CA GLU A 293 -31.34 -15.46 -12.65
C GLU A 293 -31.16 -14.31 -13.65
N LEU A 294 -30.29 -14.47 -14.66
CA LEU A 294 -30.08 -13.48 -15.71
C LEU A 294 -31.36 -13.29 -16.52
N ASN A 295 -32.02 -12.15 -16.34
CA ASN A 295 -33.36 -11.87 -16.88
C ASN A 295 -33.38 -11.02 -18.16
N PHE A 296 -32.21 -10.78 -18.76
CA PHE A 296 -32.06 -10.06 -20.02
C PHE A 296 -31.07 -10.80 -20.92
N ASP A 297 -31.04 -10.43 -22.21
CA ASP A 297 -30.08 -10.94 -23.19
C ASP A 297 -28.93 -9.94 -23.34
N PRO A 298 -27.70 -10.25 -22.86
CA PRO A 298 -26.52 -9.41 -23.00
C PRO A 298 -26.25 -8.91 -24.42
N ASN A 299 -26.58 -9.70 -25.45
CA ASN A 299 -26.34 -9.33 -26.85
C ASN A 299 -27.19 -8.11 -27.29
N LEU A 300 -28.31 -7.83 -26.60
CA LEU A 300 -29.15 -6.63 -26.88
C LEU A 300 -28.59 -5.35 -26.26
N TYR A 301 -27.51 -5.46 -25.49
CA TYR A 301 -26.93 -4.38 -24.69
C TYR A 301 -25.44 -4.19 -24.96
N GLU A 302 -24.91 -4.74 -26.05
CA GLU A 302 -23.51 -4.54 -26.43
C GLU A 302 -23.17 -3.06 -26.63
N LEU A 303 -21.99 -2.67 -26.17
CA LEU A 303 -21.42 -1.36 -26.45
C LEU A 303 -20.62 -1.43 -27.76
N ALA A 304 -20.81 -0.44 -28.63
CA ALA A 304 -20.17 -0.44 -29.93
C ALA A 304 -18.63 -0.36 -29.79
N GLY A 305 -17.93 -1.30 -30.43
CA GLY A 305 -16.47 -1.37 -30.40
C GLY A 305 -15.87 -2.04 -29.16
N GLU A 306 -16.70 -2.57 -28.26
CA GLU A 306 -16.27 -3.24 -27.03
C GLU A 306 -16.56 -4.74 -27.08
N THR A 307 -15.65 -5.57 -26.55
CA THR A 307 -15.87 -7.01 -26.37
C THR A 307 -16.48 -7.27 -24.98
N LYS A 308 -17.53 -8.09 -24.91
CA LYS A 308 -18.15 -8.50 -23.63
C LYS A 308 -17.14 -9.25 -22.79
N ARG A 309 -17.12 -8.94 -21.49
CA ARG A 309 -16.14 -9.49 -20.54
C ARG A 309 -16.83 -9.86 -19.23
N VAL A 310 -16.26 -10.82 -18.51
CA VAL A 310 -16.67 -11.15 -17.15
C VAL A 310 -15.47 -11.25 -16.22
N SER A 311 -15.62 -10.70 -15.02
CA SER A 311 -14.66 -10.89 -13.92
C SER A 311 -15.33 -11.66 -12.81
N PHE A 312 -14.77 -12.81 -12.45
CA PHE A 312 -15.25 -13.59 -11.31
C PHE A 312 -14.90 -12.87 -10.01
N GLN A 313 -15.89 -12.72 -9.14
CA GLN A 313 -15.76 -12.06 -7.85
C GLN A 313 -15.47 -13.07 -6.72
N THR A 314 -15.81 -14.34 -6.94
CA THR A 314 -15.54 -15.46 -6.02
C THR A 314 -15.21 -16.73 -6.81
N GLY A 315 -14.75 -17.76 -6.13
CA GLY A 315 -14.38 -19.04 -6.73
C GLY A 315 -12.95 -19.07 -7.25
N ASP A 316 -12.60 -20.14 -7.96
CA ASP A 316 -11.21 -20.41 -8.36
C ASP A 316 -10.69 -19.46 -9.45
N LEU A 317 -11.59 -18.74 -10.12
CA LEU A 317 -11.23 -17.74 -11.13
C LEU A 317 -11.25 -16.30 -10.60
N ALA A 318 -11.53 -16.10 -9.31
CA ALA A 318 -11.48 -14.76 -8.73
C ALA A 318 -10.05 -14.21 -8.74
N GLY A 319 -9.87 -13.00 -9.30
CA GLY A 319 -8.55 -12.40 -9.48
C GLY A 319 -7.72 -13.02 -10.61
N LEU A 320 -8.32 -13.85 -11.47
CA LEU A 320 -7.68 -14.39 -12.67
C LEU A 320 -8.28 -13.79 -13.94
N GLY A 321 -7.54 -13.82 -15.03
CA GLY A 321 -7.95 -13.29 -16.34
C GLY A 321 -6.86 -12.46 -16.99
N GLU A 322 -7.25 -11.64 -17.96
CA GLU A 322 -6.36 -10.70 -18.64
C GLU A 322 -6.33 -9.34 -17.94
N SER A 323 -5.16 -8.69 -17.97
CA SER A 323 -4.91 -7.34 -17.43
C SER A 323 -5.14 -7.21 -15.92
N ASP A 324 -4.94 -6.00 -15.39
CA ASP A 324 -5.12 -5.66 -13.96
C ASP A 324 -6.60 -5.72 -13.53
N ASP A 325 -7.52 -5.72 -14.50
CA ASP A 325 -8.96 -5.82 -14.27
C ASP A 325 -9.46 -7.28 -14.13
N HIS A 326 -8.56 -8.27 -14.26
CA HIS A 326 -8.81 -9.71 -14.05
C HIS A 326 -10.12 -10.19 -14.70
N TYR A 327 -10.21 -10.07 -16.03
CA TYR A 327 -11.40 -10.45 -16.78
C TYR A 327 -11.13 -11.57 -17.79
N PHE A 328 -12.21 -12.23 -18.21
CA PHE A 328 -12.24 -13.12 -19.37
C PHE A 328 -13.16 -12.51 -20.42
N GLU A 329 -12.75 -12.48 -21.69
CA GLU A 329 -13.68 -12.20 -22.78
C GLU A 329 -14.73 -13.31 -22.88
N VAL A 330 -15.95 -12.96 -23.29
CA VAL A 330 -17.07 -13.91 -23.41
C VAL A 330 -17.93 -13.70 -24.63
N ASN A 331 -18.41 -14.81 -25.18
CA ASN A 331 -19.58 -14.84 -26.05
C ASN A 331 -20.81 -15.25 -25.25
N TYR A 332 -21.99 -14.82 -25.68
CA TYR A 332 -23.25 -15.26 -25.08
C TYR A 332 -24.16 -15.87 -26.16
N ASP A 333 -24.57 -17.11 -25.94
CA ASP A 333 -25.57 -17.77 -26.78
C ASP A 333 -26.97 -17.47 -26.22
N SER A 334 -27.72 -16.61 -26.94
CA SER A 334 -29.07 -16.21 -26.56
C SER A 334 -30.07 -17.38 -26.50
N ALA A 335 -29.90 -18.41 -27.33
CA ALA A 335 -30.80 -19.55 -27.39
C ALA A 335 -30.53 -20.55 -26.26
N ALA A 336 -29.25 -20.84 -26.00
CA ALA A 336 -28.84 -21.73 -24.91
C ALA A 336 -28.82 -21.03 -23.53
N ARG A 337 -28.85 -19.69 -23.52
CA ARG A 337 -28.70 -18.81 -22.34
C ARG A 337 -27.44 -19.13 -21.55
N GLU A 338 -26.33 -19.20 -22.26
CA GLU A 338 -25.03 -19.54 -21.68
C GLU A 338 -23.92 -18.64 -22.21
N PHE A 339 -22.96 -18.36 -21.34
CA PHE A 339 -21.72 -17.68 -21.68
C PHE A 339 -20.67 -18.71 -22.06
N GLU A 340 -19.95 -18.46 -23.13
CA GLU A 340 -18.69 -19.12 -23.49
C GLU A 340 -17.54 -18.26 -22.97
N LEU A 341 -16.66 -18.82 -22.16
CA LEU A 341 -15.43 -18.16 -21.73
C LEU A 341 -14.35 -18.34 -22.79
N ILE A 342 -13.82 -17.23 -23.30
CA ILE A 342 -12.66 -17.26 -24.19
C ILE A 342 -11.46 -17.75 -23.38
N THR A 343 -10.83 -18.82 -23.87
CA THR A 343 -9.67 -19.43 -23.22
C THR A 343 -8.43 -18.58 -23.45
N ILE A 344 -7.63 -18.42 -22.41
CA ILE A 344 -6.36 -17.69 -22.43
C ILE A 344 -5.21 -18.59 -21.95
N TRP A 345 -3.98 -18.24 -22.33
CA TRP A 345 -2.75 -18.91 -21.92
C TRP A 345 -1.78 -17.86 -21.35
N PRO A 346 -2.00 -17.40 -20.11
CA PRO A 346 -1.28 -16.25 -19.56
C PRO A 346 0.14 -16.58 -19.09
N TYR A 347 0.54 -17.86 -19.10
CA TYR A 347 1.82 -18.34 -18.61
C TYR A 347 2.60 -19.03 -19.74
N ASP A 348 3.94 -19.02 -19.65
CA ASP A 348 4.85 -19.62 -20.64
C ASP A 348 4.91 -21.16 -20.60
N ASP A 349 4.09 -21.81 -19.77
CA ASP A 349 4.09 -23.25 -19.51
C ASP A 349 2.88 -24.00 -20.09
N ASP A 350 2.23 -23.41 -21.10
CA ASP A 350 1.03 -23.92 -21.77
C ASP A 350 -0.20 -24.08 -20.85
N THR A 351 -0.19 -23.48 -19.65
CA THR A 351 -1.34 -23.50 -18.74
C THR A 351 -2.51 -22.67 -19.30
N GLN A 352 -3.60 -23.34 -19.64
CA GLN A 352 -4.85 -22.69 -20.03
C GLN A 352 -5.67 -22.20 -18.82
N LEU A 353 -6.29 -21.03 -18.97
CA LEU A 353 -7.36 -20.56 -18.09
C LEU A 353 -8.63 -20.24 -18.89
N PRO A 354 -9.82 -20.68 -18.44
CA PRO A 354 -10.04 -21.65 -17.36
C PRO A 354 -9.46 -23.04 -17.67
N GLY A 355 -9.03 -23.81 -16.66
CA GLY A 355 -8.38 -25.10 -16.87
C GLY A 355 -7.99 -25.86 -15.61
N GLY A 356 -7.88 -27.19 -15.71
CA GLY A 356 -7.44 -28.06 -14.61
C GLY A 356 -8.33 -27.92 -13.37
N ARG A 357 -7.79 -27.36 -12.27
CA ARG A 357 -8.56 -27.06 -11.05
C ARG A 357 -9.18 -25.67 -11.07
N LEU A 358 -8.64 -24.74 -11.86
CA LEU A 358 -9.04 -23.33 -11.95
C LEU A 358 -10.15 -23.17 -12.98
N VAL A 359 -11.38 -23.51 -12.57
CA VAL A 359 -12.57 -23.52 -13.44
C VAL A 359 -13.73 -22.87 -12.71
N PRO A 360 -14.70 -22.26 -13.42
CA PRO A 360 -15.88 -21.73 -12.75
C PRO A 360 -16.72 -22.87 -12.18
N ARG A 361 -17.48 -22.59 -11.12
CA ARG A 361 -18.38 -23.54 -10.46
C ARG A 361 -19.73 -22.90 -10.15
N ALA A 362 -20.74 -23.76 -9.98
CA ALA A 362 -22.03 -23.30 -9.49
C ALA A 362 -21.88 -22.66 -8.11
N GLY A 363 -22.43 -21.46 -7.94
CA GLY A 363 -22.30 -20.62 -6.75
C GLY A 363 -21.28 -19.49 -6.89
N ASP A 364 -20.36 -19.56 -7.86
CA ASP A 364 -19.41 -18.47 -8.09
C ASP A 364 -20.14 -17.22 -8.58
N THR A 365 -19.73 -16.06 -8.09
CA THR A 365 -20.30 -14.77 -8.46
C THR A 365 -19.44 -14.08 -9.50
N TYR A 366 -20.04 -13.32 -10.40
CA TYR A 366 -19.32 -12.62 -11.47
C TYR A 366 -19.92 -11.24 -11.76
N ILE A 367 -19.12 -10.35 -12.33
CA ILE A 367 -19.59 -9.07 -12.89
C ILE A 367 -19.45 -9.14 -14.40
N LEU A 368 -20.47 -8.67 -15.12
CA LEU A 368 -20.48 -8.52 -16.57
C LEU A 368 -20.07 -7.09 -16.95
N TRP A 369 -19.20 -7.01 -17.94
CA TRP A 369 -18.54 -5.79 -18.40
C TRP A 369 -18.84 -5.56 -19.87
N ASN A 370 -18.57 -4.33 -20.32
CA ASN A 370 -18.67 -3.91 -21.71
C ASN A 370 -20.07 -4.12 -22.32
N ILE A 371 -21.08 -4.02 -21.47
CA ILE A 371 -22.49 -3.96 -21.86
C ILE A 371 -23.15 -2.74 -21.22
N ARG A 372 -24.12 -2.14 -21.90
CA ARG A 372 -25.00 -1.17 -21.25
C ARG A 372 -25.89 -1.89 -20.25
N MET A 373 -25.76 -1.59 -18.97
CA MET A 373 -26.68 -2.19 -17.99
C MET A 373 -28.15 -1.82 -18.30
N PRO A 374 -29.08 -2.80 -18.32
CA PRO A 374 -30.48 -2.61 -18.71
C PRO A 374 -31.30 -1.60 -17.92
#